data_AF-E6X5H3-F1
#
_entry.id   AF-E6X5H3-F1
#
_cell.length_a   1.000
_cell.length_b   1.000
_cell.length_c   1.000
_cell.angle_alpha   90.00
_cell.angle_beta   90.00
_cell.angle_gamma   90.00
#
_symmetry.space_group_name_H-M   'P 1'
#
loop_
_entity.id
_entity.type
_entity.pdbx_description
1 polymer ?
#
loop_
_entity_poly.entity_id
_entity_poly.type
_entity_poly.pdbx_seq_one_letter_code
_entity_poly.pdbx_strand_id
1 'polypeptide(L)'
;MNRKIIIYYLILIVLFFISIYQIVVFQFTKLGIWAFLSEIWAILTLILFVWSKKDFTGKSWFTIKKKEKIYSFEENNSFNEEDYISALPELNIKEKQAYISLTKLCCSAEIQGKIIPFLEKLKDFSSDKEDYMSTLNYVTEFLDIHNIFFIMPLDLNQDVETLEWRITTSLQNNFQDSVELPSISNYQKKTVSFDNVFEDYDTPLLQAGYQMGFIDTESDEYIIVIHKVSDKEKIEKLIDIIGYNYFDTQTDRRLLKPRYPFIIKYKFNSIKFIFSLVILILCPAFTFVVYTGFLKEGLSFIVIFIAIINFLFYYLSIYFIYDTLRLYIGNRSKTNA
;
A
#
# COMPACT_ATOMS: atom_id res chain seq x y z
N MET A 1 -24.70 38.86 26.09
CA MET A 1 -24.12 37.50 25.88
C MET A 1 -23.18 37.19 27.05
N ASN A 2 -23.30 36.01 27.69
CA ASN A 2 -22.60 35.71 28.95
C ASN A 2 -21.07 35.63 28.75
N ARG A 3 -20.29 36.34 29.57
CA ARG A 3 -18.83 36.54 29.41
C ARG A 3 -18.05 35.21 29.36
N LYS A 4 -18.51 34.19 30.09
CA LYS A 4 -17.94 32.82 30.08
C LYS A 4 -18.14 32.10 28.74
N ILE A 5 -19.26 32.37 28.07
CA ILE A 5 -19.57 31.79 26.75
C ILE A 5 -18.66 32.40 25.68
N ILE A 6 -18.41 33.71 25.76
CA ILE A 6 -17.52 34.43 24.83
C ILE A 6 -16.09 33.92 24.96
N ILE A 7 -15.59 33.77 26.19
CA ILE A 7 -14.24 33.26 26.48
C ILE A 7 -14.08 31.81 26.01
N TYR A 8 -15.10 30.96 26.23
CA TYR A 8 -15.09 29.58 25.74
C TYR A 8 -14.95 29.50 24.21
N TYR A 9 -15.74 30.28 23.47
CA TYR A 9 -15.65 30.27 22.00
C TYR A 9 -14.35 30.89 21.47
N LEU A 10 -13.80 31.90 22.15
CA LEU A 10 -12.48 32.45 21.81
C LEU A 10 -11.36 31.40 21.97
N ILE A 11 -11.37 30.65 23.08
CA ILE A 11 -10.39 29.58 23.30
C ILE A 11 -10.59 28.43 22.28
N LEU A 12 -11.84 28.08 21.97
CA LEU A 12 -12.16 27.08 20.94
C LEU A 12 -11.62 27.50 19.56
N ILE A 13 -11.79 28.77 19.18
CA ILE A 13 -11.28 29.32 17.93
C ILE A 13 -9.74 29.26 17.90
N VAL A 14 -9.07 29.61 19.01
CA VAL A 14 -7.61 29.53 19.11
C VAL A 14 -7.11 28.09 19.00
N LEU A 15 -7.75 27.14 19.69
CA LEU A 15 -7.40 25.71 19.60
C LEU A 15 -7.63 25.13 18.21
N PHE A 16 -8.68 25.60 17.51
CA PHE A 16 -8.97 25.24 16.13
C PHE A 16 -7.87 25.70 15.18
N PHE A 17 -7.41 26.94 15.28
CA PHE A 17 -6.31 27.44 14.46
C PHE A 17 -4.95 26.80 14.79
N ILE A 18 -4.69 26.46 16.06
CA ILE A 18 -3.49 25.69 16.44
C ILE A 18 -3.52 24.29 15.83
N SER A 19 -4.68 23.63 15.80
CA SER A 19 -4.84 22.30 15.20
C SER A 19 -4.67 22.34 13.68
N ILE A 20 -5.23 23.35 13.00
CA ILE A 20 -5.03 23.57 11.56
C ILE A 20 -3.57 23.87 11.24
N TYR A 21 -2.90 24.72 12.03
CA TYR A 21 -1.47 25.01 11.87
C TYR A 21 -0.62 23.74 12.02
N GLN A 22 -0.93 22.89 12.99
CA GLN A 22 -0.26 21.60 13.17
C GLN A 22 -0.47 20.68 11.97
N ILE A 23 -1.70 20.55 11.45
CA ILE A 23 -2.00 19.70 10.27
C ILE A 23 -1.26 20.19 9.01
N VAL A 24 -1.31 21.50 8.72
CA VAL A 24 -0.69 22.08 7.51
C VAL A 24 0.84 22.07 7.57
N VAL A 25 1.44 22.29 8.75
CA VAL A 25 2.90 22.23 8.93
C VAL A 25 3.41 20.78 8.91
N PHE A 26 2.61 19.81 9.37
CA PHE A 26 3.01 18.39 9.43
C PHE A 26 2.71 17.58 8.15
N GLN A 27 1.77 17.97 7.28
CA GLN A 27 1.53 17.26 6.01
C GLN A 27 2.68 17.33 4.99
N PHE A 28 3.58 18.33 5.09
CA PHE A 28 4.74 18.46 4.19
C PHE A 28 6.02 17.81 4.73
N THR A 29 5.97 17.19 5.91
CA THR A 29 7.07 16.39 6.43
C THR A 29 6.77 14.90 6.29
N LYS A 30 7.47 14.21 5.36
CA LYS A 30 7.44 12.74 5.22
C LYS A 30 7.77 12.06 6.55
N LEU A 31 6.76 11.68 7.33
CA LEU A 31 6.91 10.97 8.61
C LEU A 31 5.60 10.27 9.00
N GLY A 32 5.58 8.94 8.82
CA GLY A 32 4.46 8.07 9.23
C GLY A 32 4.20 8.04 10.74
N ILE A 33 3.11 7.37 11.14
CA ILE A 33 2.57 7.06 12.49
C ILE A 33 2.58 8.16 13.58
N TRP A 34 3.61 9.00 13.71
CA TRP A 34 3.73 10.09 14.69
C TRP A 34 3.11 11.41 14.22
N ALA A 35 3.13 11.70 12.90
CA ALA A 35 2.29 12.76 12.34
C ALA A 35 0.82 12.40 12.58
N PHE A 36 0.43 11.15 12.26
CA PHE A 36 -0.89 10.58 12.48
C PHE A 36 -1.33 10.61 13.96
N LEU A 37 -0.45 10.24 14.90
CA LEU A 37 -0.75 10.30 16.34
C LEU A 37 -0.85 11.73 16.88
N SER A 38 -0.08 12.68 16.35
CA SER A 38 -0.16 14.10 16.73
C SER A 38 -1.44 14.77 16.21
N GLU A 39 -1.89 14.38 15.01
CA GLU A 39 -3.17 14.77 14.43
C GLU A 39 -4.34 14.19 15.25
N ILE A 40 -4.25 12.91 15.63
CA ILE A 40 -5.20 12.27 16.54
C ILE A 40 -5.25 12.98 17.90
N TRP A 41 -4.11 13.42 18.45
CA TRP A 41 -4.05 14.10 19.74
C TRP A 41 -4.62 15.54 19.68
N ALA A 42 -4.36 16.28 18.61
CA ALA A 42 -4.95 17.60 18.38
C ALA A 42 -6.48 17.49 18.23
N ILE A 43 -6.95 16.50 17.45
CA ILE A 43 -8.37 16.20 17.26
C ILE A 43 -9.01 15.74 18.58
N LEU A 44 -8.37 14.86 19.36
CA LEU A 44 -8.84 14.42 20.68
C LEU A 44 -8.94 15.58 21.67
N THR A 45 -7.97 16.50 21.67
CA THR A 45 -8.00 17.68 22.54
C THR A 45 -9.15 18.61 22.16
N LEU A 46 -9.43 18.75 20.87
CA LEU A 46 -10.54 19.55 20.36
C LEU A 46 -11.89 18.88 20.66
N ILE A 47 -11.99 17.56 20.52
CA ILE A 47 -13.18 16.76 20.88
C ILE A 47 -13.45 16.83 22.38
N LEU A 48 -12.44 16.65 23.24
CA LEU A 48 -12.57 16.75 24.69
C LEU A 48 -13.01 18.16 25.12
N PHE A 49 -12.41 19.20 24.52
CA PHE A 49 -12.76 20.59 24.83
C PHE A 49 -14.19 20.94 24.37
N VAL A 50 -14.61 20.45 23.20
CA VAL A 50 -16.00 20.53 22.73
C VAL A 50 -16.93 19.75 23.66
N TRP A 51 -16.53 18.59 24.16
CA TRP A 51 -17.34 17.74 25.05
C TRP A 51 -17.61 18.42 26.41
N SER A 52 -16.65 19.19 26.93
CA SER A 52 -16.78 19.93 28.19
C SER A 52 -17.62 21.23 28.11
N LYS A 53 -18.20 21.58 26.95
CA LYS A 53 -18.99 22.82 26.79
C LYS A 53 -20.06 23.00 27.85
N LYS A 54 -20.76 21.92 28.22
CA LYS A 54 -21.85 21.97 29.21
C LYS A 54 -21.33 22.41 30.57
N ASP A 55 -20.14 21.94 30.94
CA ASP A 55 -19.50 22.23 32.23
C ASP A 55 -18.99 23.68 32.29
N PHE A 56 -18.54 24.24 31.16
CA PHE A 56 -18.05 25.62 31.09
C PHE A 56 -19.15 26.68 30.85
N THR A 57 -20.17 26.34 30.07
CA THR A 57 -21.18 27.31 29.60
C THR A 57 -22.58 27.09 30.18
N GLY A 58 -22.80 25.96 30.87
CA GLY A 58 -24.10 25.55 31.42
C GLY A 58 -25.11 25.10 30.36
N LYS A 59 -24.72 25.03 29.07
CA LYS A 59 -25.59 24.66 27.94
C LYS A 59 -25.00 23.46 27.20
N SER A 60 -25.79 22.41 26.99
CA SER A 60 -25.37 21.30 26.12
C SER A 60 -25.37 21.73 24.65
N TRP A 61 -24.62 21.03 23.80
CA TRP A 61 -24.65 21.25 22.35
C TRP A 61 -26.01 20.91 21.75
N PHE A 62 -26.69 19.92 22.32
CA PHE A 62 -27.95 19.40 21.81
C PHE A 62 -28.95 19.37 22.96
N THR A 63 -30.01 20.17 22.86
CA THR A 63 -31.21 20.02 23.68
C THR A 63 -32.00 18.87 23.10
N ILE A 64 -31.99 17.71 23.75
CA ILE A 64 -32.73 16.54 23.28
C ILE A 64 -34.22 16.84 23.45
N LYS A 65 -34.89 17.28 22.37
CA LYS A 65 -36.31 17.01 22.21
C LYS A 65 -36.47 15.49 22.02
N LYS A 66 -37.45 14.95 22.75
CA LYS A 66 -37.79 13.53 22.82
C LYS A 66 -37.78 12.89 21.42
N LYS A 67 -37.05 11.78 21.33
CA LYS A 67 -36.69 10.98 20.15
C LYS A 67 -37.94 10.60 19.31
N GLU A 68 -37.94 10.99 18.05
CA GLU A 68 -38.65 10.26 16.99
C GLU A 68 -37.63 9.60 16.06
N LYS A 69 -38.11 8.55 15.38
CA LYS A 69 -37.38 7.40 14.83
C LYS A 69 -36.11 7.74 14.05
N ILE A 70 -35.14 6.85 14.30
CA ILE A 70 -33.89 6.61 13.58
C ILE A 70 -34.18 6.55 12.08
N TYR A 71 -33.62 7.48 11.31
CA TYR A 71 -33.27 7.22 9.92
C TYR A 71 -31.87 6.62 9.91
N SER A 72 -31.79 5.37 9.47
CA SER A 72 -30.56 4.80 8.92
C SER A 72 -30.04 5.77 7.85
N PHE A 73 -28.76 6.11 7.93
CA PHE A 73 -28.07 6.70 6.79
C PHE A 73 -27.96 5.57 5.77
N GLU A 74 -28.94 5.50 4.86
CA GLU A 74 -28.80 4.68 3.67
C GLU A 74 -27.63 5.21 2.87
N GLU A 75 -26.67 4.33 2.66
CA GLU A 75 -25.61 4.41 1.67
C GLU A 75 -26.24 4.32 0.28
N ASN A 76 -26.98 5.36 -0.12
CA ASN A 76 -27.58 5.51 -1.45
C ASN A 76 -26.75 6.45 -2.30
N ASN A 77 -25.49 6.09 -2.51
CA ASN A 77 -24.86 6.28 -3.81
C ASN A 77 -24.35 4.90 -4.20
N SER A 78 -25.23 4.11 -4.80
CA SER A 78 -24.79 2.92 -5.54
C SER A 78 -23.87 3.42 -6.64
N PHE A 79 -22.57 3.40 -6.40
CA PHE A 79 -21.60 3.46 -7.49
C PHE A 79 -21.91 2.25 -8.37
N ASN A 80 -22.60 2.50 -9.48
CA ASN A 80 -22.87 1.47 -10.44
C ASN A 80 -21.60 1.32 -11.29
N GLU A 81 -20.77 0.35 -10.91
CA GLU A 81 -19.50 0.03 -11.58
C GLU A 81 -19.72 -0.17 -13.10
N GLU A 82 -20.85 -0.75 -13.49
CA GLU A 82 -21.21 -0.91 -14.90
C GLU A 82 -21.42 0.43 -15.61
N ASP A 83 -22.06 1.41 -14.94
CA ASP A 83 -22.25 2.75 -15.51
C ASP A 83 -20.89 3.47 -15.62
N TYR A 84 -20.03 3.34 -14.62
CA TYR A 84 -18.67 3.89 -14.65
C TYR A 84 -17.85 3.32 -15.82
N ILE A 85 -17.75 1.98 -15.90
CA ILE A 85 -17.02 1.30 -16.98
C ILE A 85 -17.62 1.67 -18.34
N SER A 86 -18.95 1.74 -18.46
CA SER A 86 -19.59 2.07 -19.73
C SER A 86 -19.22 3.47 -20.27
N ALA A 87 -18.92 4.41 -19.36
CA ALA A 87 -18.52 5.77 -19.67
C ALA A 87 -17.05 5.91 -20.09
N LEU A 88 -16.22 4.89 -19.84
CA LEU A 88 -14.80 4.89 -20.23
C LEU A 88 -14.63 4.79 -21.77
N PRO A 89 -13.53 5.37 -22.30
CA PRO A 89 -13.21 5.29 -23.72
C PRO A 89 -13.02 3.84 -24.18
N GLU A 90 -13.30 3.59 -25.46
CA GLU A 90 -13.03 2.30 -26.07
C GLU A 90 -11.53 2.02 -26.15
N LEU A 91 -11.14 0.79 -25.83
CA LEU A 91 -9.77 0.35 -26.00
C LEU A 91 -9.38 0.32 -27.48
N ASN A 92 -8.14 0.68 -27.77
CA ASN A 92 -7.56 0.57 -29.10
C ASN A 92 -7.80 -0.84 -29.66
N ILE A 93 -8.33 -0.93 -30.88
CA ILE A 93 -8.66 -2.21 -31.52
C ILE A 93 -7.45 -3.14 -31.60
N LYS A 94 -6.24 -2.60 -31.87
CA LYS A 94 -5.02 -3.42 -31.93
C LYS A 94 -4.67 -4.01 -30.58
N GLU A 95 -4.76 -3.21 -29.52
CA GLU A 95 -4.51 -3.64 -28.15
C GLU A 95 -5.56 -4.67 -27.70
N LYS A 96 -6.84 -4.42 -27.95
CA LYS A 96 -7.93 -5.37 -27.68
C LYS A 96 -7.70 -6.71 -28.39
N GLN A 97 -7.33 -6.69 -29.68
CA GLN A 97 -7.00 -7.90 -30.41
C GLN A 97 -5.73 -8.58 -29.90
N ALA A 98 -4.78 -7.81 -29.36
CA ALA A 98 -3.58 -8.37 -28.75
C ALA A 98 -3.90 -9.15 -27.47
N TYR A 99 -4.72 -8.60 -26.57
CA TYR A 99 -5.21 -9.34 -25.39
C TYR A 99 -5.94 -10.63 -25.79
N ILE A 100 -6.86 -10.56 -26.77
CA ILE A 100 -7.58 -11.75 -27.26
C ILE A 100 -6.60 -12.79 -27.83
N SER A 101 -5.58 -12.35 -28.55
CA SER A 101 -4.58 -13.24 -29.13
C SER A 101 -3.66 -13.86 -28.08
N LEU A 102 -3.28 -13.12 -27.04
CA LEU A 102 -2.57 -13.64 -25.88
C LEU A 102 -3.40 -14.73 -25.20
N THR A 103 -4.68 -14.47 -24.93
CA THR A 103 -5.60 -15.47 -24.36
C THR A 103 -5.69 -16.73 -25.23
N LYS A 104 -5.72 -16.60 -26.55
CA LYS A 104 -5.76 -17.76 -27.46
C LYS A 104 -4.49 -18.60 -27.44
N LEU A 105 -3.33 -17.97 -27.22
CA LEU A 105 -2.04 -18.66 -27.15
C LEU A 105 -1.82 -19.31 -25.77
N CYS A 106 -2.29 -18.66 -24.71
CA CYS A 106 -1.95 -19.03 -23.34
C CYS A 106 -3.08 -19.75 -22.58
N CYS A 107 -4.30 -19.84 -23.11
CA CYS A 107 -5.44 -20.44 -22.41
C CYS A 107 -6.10 -21.58 -23.18
N SER A 108 -6.70 -22.52 -22.46
CA SER A 108 -7.51 -23.60 -23.02
C SER A 108 -8.81 -23.06 -23.64
N ALA A 109 -9.43 -23.82 -24.54
CA ALA A 109 -10.67 -23.39 -25.22
C ALA A 109 -11.82 -23.08 -24.24
N GLU A 110 -11.91 -23.81 -23.13
CA GLU A 110 -12.89 -23.54 -22.07
C GLU A 110 -12.67 -22.16 -21.43
N ILE A 111 -11.42 -21.87 -21.08
CA ILE A 111 -11.02 -20.61 -20.46
C ILE A 111 -11.17 -19.45 -21.44
N GLN A 112 -10.82 -19.65 -22.72
CA GLN A 112 -11.08 -18.67 -23.78
C GLN A 112 -12.56 -18.26 -23.85
N GLY A 113 -13.49 -19.21 -23.72
CA GLY A 113 -14.92 -18.94 -23.70
C GLY A 113 -15.39 -18.05 -22.55
N LYS A 114 -14.65 -18.03 -21.43
CA LYS A 114 -14.94 -17.18 -20.25
C LYS A 114 -14.36 -15.77 -20.42
N ILE A 115 -13.16 -15.65 -20.98
CA ILE A 115 -12.39 -14.40 -20.99
C ILE A 115 -12.67 -13.55 -22.23
N ILE A 116 -12.81 -14.17 -23.42
CA ILE A 116 -12.97 -13.42 -24.67
C ILE A 116 -14.19 -12.47 -24.62
N PRO A 117 -15.37 -12.87 -24.10
CA PRO A 117 -16.50 -11.94 -23.98
C PRO A 117 -16.23 -10.73 -23.08
N PHE A 118 -15.39 -10.89 -22.05
CA PHE A 118 -14.92 -9.78 -21.22
C PHE A 118 -13.97 -8.87 -22.01
N LEU A 119 -12.98 -9.43 -22.70
CA LEU A 119 -12.01 -8.66 -23.50
C LEU A 119 -12.67 -7.91 -24.67
N GLU A 120 -13.73 -8.46 -25.26
CA GLU A 120 -14.49 -7.78 -26.32
C GLU A 120 -15.13 -6.47 -25.83
N LYS A 121 -15.57 -6.46 -24.57
CA LYS A 121 -16.17 -5.29 -23.89
C LYS A 121 -15.15 -4.43 -23.15
N LEU A 122 -13.87 -4.80 -23.18
CA LEU A 122 -12.80 -4.10 -22.45
C LEU A 122 -12.67 -2.65 -22.91
N LYS A 123 -12.60 -1.77 -21.92
CA LYS A 123 -12.43 -0.33 -22.05
C LYS A 123 -10.99 0.07 -21.77
N ASP A 124 -10.65 1.31 -22.09
CA ASP A 124 -9.35 1.89 -21.79
C ASP A 124 -9.34 2.54 -20.40
N PHE A 125 -8.58 1.93 -19.49
CA PHE A 125 -8.42 2.38 -18.12
C PHE A 125 -7.15 3.22 -17.91
N SER A 126 -6.40 3.56 -18.96
CA SER A 126 -5.18 4.39 -18.85
C SER A 126 -5.43 5.82 -18.33
N SER A 127 -6.68 6.29 -18.41
CA SER A 127 -7.09 7.59 -17.89
C SER A 127 -7.68 7.53 -16.48
N ASP A 128 -7.94 6.32 -15.97
CA ASP A 128 -8.34 6.09 -14.58
C ASP A 128 -7.14 6.37 -13.68
N LYS A 129 -7.27 7.27 -12.71
CA LYS A 129 -6.16 7.64 -11.80
C LYS A 129 -6.39 7.19 -10.38
N GLU A 130 -7.58 6.66 -10.08
CA GLU A 130 -8.00 6.38 -8.71
C GLU A 130 -7.96 4.89 -8.42
N ASP A 131 -8.51 4.07 -9.32
CA ASP A 131 -8.67 2.64 -9.06
C ASP A 131 -7.63 1.82 -9.82
N TYR A 132 -7.73 1.77 -11.16
CA TYR A 132 -6.98 0.77 -11.93
C TYR A 132 -5.65 1.29 -12.49
N MET A 133 -5.52 2.60 -12.77
CA MET A 133 -4.31 3.24 -13.34
C MET A 133 -3.89 2.79 -14.76
N SER A 134 -4.21 1.57 -15.17
CA SER A 134 -3.93 1.02 -16.49
C SER A 134 -4.94 -0.07 -16.87
N THR A 135 -5.10 -0.28 -18.18
CA THR A 135 -5.92 -1.39 -18.72
C THR A 135 -5.34 -2.75 -18.31
N LEU A 136 -4.01 -2.87 -18.22
CA LEU A 136 -3.36 -4.11 -17.80
C LEU A 136 -3.76 -4.50 -16.37
N ASN A 137 -3.76 -3.54 -15.44
CA ASN A 137 -4.14 -3.78 -14.05
C ASN A 137 -5.59 -4.28 -13.93
N TYR A 138 -6.52 -3.64 -14.64
CA TYR A 138 -7.91 -4.07 -14.69
C TYR A 138 -8.07 -5.50 -15.25
N VAL A 139 -7.32 -5.82 -16.31
CA VAL A 139 -7.29 -7.18 -16.87
C VAL A 139 -6.72 -8.17 -15.85
N THR A 140 -5.59 -7.87 -15.21
CA THR A 140 -4.97 -8.78 -14.24
C THR A 140 -5.84 -9.00 -13.01
N GLU A 141 -6.56 -7.98 -12.54
CA GLU A 141 -7.49 -8.13 -11.42
C GLU A 141 -8.67 -9.02 -11.79
N PHE A 142 -9.26 -8.82 -12.97
CA PHE A 142 -10.31 -9.70 -13.47
C PHE A 142 -9.83 -11.16 -13.52
N LEU A 143 -8.61 -11.38 -14.03
CA LEU A 143 -8.01 -12.72 -14.12
C LEU A 143 -7.77 -13.34 -12.73
N ASP A 144 -7.29 -12.56 -11.77
CA ASP A 144 -7.01 -13.00 -10.40
C ASP A 144 -8.30 -13.42 -9.67
N ILE A 145 -9.34 -12.58 -9.72
CA ILE A 145 -10.67 -12.87 -9.13
C ILE A 145 -11.26 -14.18 -9.67
N HIS A 146 -10.99 -14.49 -10.95
CA HIS A 146 -11.52 -15.68 -11.61
C HIS A 146 -10.56 -16.88 -11.57
N ASN A 147 -9.42 -16.78 -10.88
CA ASN A 147 -8.36 -17.80 -10.80
C ASN A 147 -7.84 -18.25 -12.18
N ILE A 148 -7.65 -17.30 -13.09
CA ILE A 148 -7.15 -17.52 -14.45
C ILE A 148 -5.71 -17.00 -14.56
N PHE A 149 -4.76 -17.89 -14.31
CA PHE A 149 -3.36 -17.52 -14.20
C PHE A 149 -2.60 -17.65 -15.52
N PHE A 150 -2.72 -16.67 -16.42
CA PHE A 150 -1.84 -16.58 -17.61
C PHE A 150 -1.15 -15.22 -17.77
N ILE A 151 -1.70 -14.17 -17.17
CA ILE A 151 -1.02 -12.90 -16.86
C ILE A 151 -1.19 -12.71 -15.36
N MET A 152 -0.09 -12.76 -14.61
CA MET A 152 -0.13 -12.94 -13.16
C MET A 152 0.68 -11.82 -12.47
N PRO A 153 0.02 -10.89 -11.77
CA PRO A 153 0.73 -9.92 -10.95
C PRO A 153 1.28 -10.59 -9.69
N LEU A 154 2.49 -10.22 -9.27
CA LEU A 154 3.16 -10.77 -8.10
C LEU A 154 3.94 -9.66 -7.39
N ASP A 155 3.57 -9.36 -6.15
CA ASP A 155 4.33 -8.43 -5.29
C ASP A 155 5.76 -8.96 -5.10
N LEU A 156 6.73 -8.05 -5.06
CA LEU A 156 8.13 -8.35 -4.81
C LEU A 156 8.36 -9.25 -3.59
N ASN A 157 7.57 -9.06 -2.54
CA ASN A 157 7.65 -9.75 -1.27
C ASN A 157 6.67 -10.92 -1.15
N GLN A 158 5.92 -11.23 -2.22
CA GLN A 158 5.03 -12.37 -2.23
C GLN A 158 5.82 -13.65 -1.95
N ASP A 159 5.19 -14.59 -1.25
CA ASP A 159 5.78 -15.87 -0.95
C ASP A 159 5.94 -16.77 -2.19
N VAL A 160 6.96 -17.62 -2.16
CA VAL A 160 7.27 -18.59 -3.23
C VAL A 160 6.15 -19.64 -3.39
N GLU A 161 5.43 -19.95 -2.31
CA GLU A 161 4.28 -20.87 -2.30
C GLU A 161 3.16 -20.35 -3.24
N THR A 162 2.92 -19.04 -3.24
CA THR A 162 1.96 -18.37 -4.13
C THR A 162 2.42 -18.41 -5.59
N LEU A 163 3.71 -18.21 -5.87
CA LEU A 163 4.26 -18.38 -7.22
C LEU A 163 4.05 -19.82 -7.73
N GLU A 164 4.39 -20.81 -6.91
CA GLU A 164 4.22 -22.22 -7.22
C GLU A 164 2.75 -22.55 -7.52
N TRP A 165 1.84 -22.12 -6.63
CA TRP A 165 0.41 -22.31 -6.81
C TRP A 165 -0.12 -21.72 -8.12
N ARG A 166 0.31 -20.48 -8.46
CA ARG A 166 -0.10 -19.80 -9.70
C ARG A 166 0.42 -20.54 -10.94
N ILE A 167 1.68 -20.97 -10.95
CA ILE A 167 2.27 -21.74 -12.07
C ILE A 167 1.57 -23.09 -12.23
N THR A 168 1.41 -23.86 -11.15
CA THR A 168 0.74 -25.16 -11.19
C THR A 168 -0.70 -25.03 -11.69
N THR A 169 -1.43 -24.04 -11.19
CA THR A 169 -2.81 -23.80 -11.63
C THR A 169 -2.87 -23.35 -13.09
N SER A 170 -1.91 -22.54 -13.55
CA SER A 170 -1.77 -22.16 -14.96
C SER A 170 -1.59 -23.40 -15.85
N LEU A 171 -0.61 -24.24 -15.54
CA LEU A 171 -0.31 -25.46 -16.30
C LEU A 171 -1.53 -26.38 -16.38
N GLN A 172 -2.21 -26.60 -15.26
CA GLN A 172 -3.37 -27.48 -15.19
C GLN A 172 -4.58 -26.92 -15.97
N ASN A 173 -4.95 -25.66 -15.73
CA ASN A 173 -6.21 -25.11 -16.27
C ASN A 173 -6.06 -24.66 -17.73
N ASN A 174 -4.89 -24.15 -18.09
CA ASN A 174 -4.68 -23.55 -19.40
C ASN A 174 -4.03 -24.50 -20.40
N PHE A 175 -3.14 -25.38 -19.94
CA PHE A 175 -2.37 -26.28 -20.79
C PHE A 175 -2.72 -27.75 -20.59
N GLN A 176 -3.51 -28.10 -19.56
CA GLN A 176 -3.85 -29.47 -19.18
C GLN A 176 -2.61 -30.33 -18.92
N ASP A 177 -1.59 -29.71 -18.34
CA ASP A 177 -0.29 -30.32 -18.09
C ASP A 177 0.16 -30.09 -16.63
N SER A 178 1.23 -30.76 -16.23
CA SER A 178 1.86 -30.62 -14.92
C SER A 178 3.37 -30.77 -15.05
N VAL A 179 4.09 -29.85 -14.43
CA VAL A 179 5.56 -29.85 -14.37
C VAL A 179 5.98 -30.00 -12.92
N GLU A 180 7.01 -30.81 -12.66
CA GLU A 180 7.60 -30.91 -11.32
C GLU A 180 8.40 -29.63 -11.04
N LEU A 181 7.97 -28.86 -10.05
CA LEU A 181 8.56 -27.58 -9.68
C LEU A 181 9.54 -27.75 -8.50
N PRO A 182 10.50 -26.81 -8.32
CA PRO A 182 11.44 -26.86 -7.21
C PRO A 182 10.73 -26.83 -5.85
N SER A 183 11.28 -27.53 -4.86
CA SER A 183 10.75 -27.49 -3.50
C SER A 183 11.02 -26.14 -2.85
N ILE A 184 10.01 -25.57 -2.18
CA ILE A 184 10.19 -24.35 -1.39
C ILE A 184 11.26 -24.47 -0.28
N SER A 185 11.55 -25.68 0.16
CA SER A 185 12.62 -25.96 1.14
C SER A 185 14.02 -25.64 0.63
N ASN A 186 14.19 -25.46 -0.68
CA ASN A 186 15.45 -25.08 -1.32
C ASN A 186 15.86 -23.63 -1.01
N TYR A 187 14.92 -22.77 -0.56
CA TYR A 187 15.17 -21.35 -0.38
C TYR A 187 15.26 -20.96 1.10
N GLN A 188 16.31 -20.21 1.44
CA GLN A 188 16.48 -19.66 2.80
C GLN A 188 15.42 -18.60 3.12
N LYS A 189 15.09 -17.76 2.14
CA LYS A 189 13.96 -16.83 2.19
C LYS A 189 12.92 -17.28 1.19
N LYS A 190 11.67 -17.35 1.63
CA LYS A 190 10.55 -17.83 0.83
C LYS A 190 9.83 -16.70 0.11
N THR A 191 10.54 -15.71 -0.41
CA THR A 191 9.95 -14.58 -1.16
C THR A 191 10.41 -14.63 -2.61
N VAL A 192 9.55 -14.24 -3.55
CA VAL A 192 9.86 -14.33 -5.00
C VAL A 192 11.02 -13.45 -5.44
N SER A 193 11.29 -12.34 -4.73
CA SER A 193 12.47 -11.49 -4.95
C SER A 193 13.79 -12.04 -4.44
N PHE A 194 13.79 -13.22 -3.81
CA PHE A 194 15.02 -13.86 -3.39
C PHE A 194 15.81 -14.38 -4.61
N ASP A 195 17.13 -14.42 -4.50
CA ASP A 195 18.01 -14.72 -5.61
C ASP A 195 17.67 -16.07 -6.27
N ASN A 196 17.60 -16.07 -7.60
CA ASN A 196 17.38 -17.22 -8.50
C ASN A 196 16.01 -17.91 -8.43
N VAL A 197 15.03 -17.43 -7.66
CA VAL A 197 13.72 -18.08 -7.58
C VAL A 197 13.08 -18.24 -8.96
N PHE A 198 13.02 -17.16 -9.76
CA PHE A 198 12.41 -17.25 -11.08
C PHE A 198 13.19 -18.17 -12.03
N GLU A 199 14.52 -18.12 -12.02
CA GLU A 199 15.37 -19.01 -12.83
C GLU A 199 15.20 -20.49 -12.46
N ASP A 200 15.11 -20.78 -11.16
CA ASP A 200 14.96 -22.14 -10.65
C ASP A 200 13.59 -22.71 -11.03
N TYR A 201 12.52 -21.89 -11.02
CA TYR A 201 11.18 -22.30 -11.47
C TYR A 201 11.06 -22.35 -13.01
N ASP A 202 11.73 -21.48 -13.75
CA ASP A 202 11.67 -21.47 -15.22
C ASP A 202 12.45 -22.61 -15.86
N THR A 203 13.52 -23.08 -15.22
CA THR A 203 14.33 -24.20 -15.73
C THR A 203 13.53 -25.48 -16.03
N PRO A 204 12.72 -26.03 -15.10
CA PRO A 204 11.87 -27.19 -15.40
C PRO A 204 10.73 -26.87 -16.38
N LEU A 205 10.21 -25.64 -16.40
CA LEU A 205 9.21 -25.21 -17.40
C LEU A 205 9.78 -25.29 -18.81
N LEU A 206 11.00 -24.78 -19.02
CA LEU A 206 11.70 -24.81 -20.30
C LEU A 206 11.92 -26.24 -20.80
N GLN A 207 12.27 -27.16 -19.88
CA GLN A 207 12.43 -28.57 -20.20
C GLN A 207 11.11 -29.22 -20.66
N ALA A 208 9.99 -28.75 -20.13
CA ALA A 208 8.64 -29.18 -20.52
C ALA A 208 8.07 -28.42 -21.74
N GLY A 209 8.83 -27.48 -22.33
CA GLY A 209 8.39 -26.70 -23.49
C GLY A 209 7.55 -25.46 -23.17
N TYR A 210 7.52 -25.06 -21.90
CA TYR A 210 6.91 -23.84 -21.39
C TYR A 210 7.96 -22.81 -20.99
N GLN A 211 7.55 -21.57 -20.81
CA GLN A 211 8.46 -20.49 -20.41
C GLN A 211 7.73 -19.47 -19.56
N MET A 212 8.44 -18.95 -18.57
CA MET A 212 8.11 -17.77 -17.81
C MET A 212 8.62 -16.52 -18.53
N GLY A 213 7.69 -15.76 -19.09
CA GLY A 213 7.91 -14.42 -19.60
C GLY A 213 7.44 -13.36 -18.61
N PHE A 214 7.91 -12.14 -18.78
CA PHE A 214 7.58 -11.01 -17.91
C PHE A 214 7.18 -9.80 -18.75
N ILE A 215 6.18 -9.07 -18.28
CA ILE A 215 5.79 -7.75 -18.79
C ILE A 215 6.45 -6.70 -17.91
N ASP A 216 7.35 -5.90 -18.49
CA ASP A 216 7.99 -4.78 -17.80
C ASP A 216 7.03 -3.60 -17.71
N THR A 217 6.37 -3.48 -16.55
CA THR A 217 5.51 -2.35 -16.18
C THR A 217 6.28 -1.19 -15.54
N GLU A 218 7.60 -1.35 -15.35
CA GLU A 218 8.44 -0.45 -14.57
C GLU A 218 7.98 -0.23 -13.11
N SER A 219 7.10 -1.10 -12.57
CA SER A 219 6.62 -1.05 -11.19
C SER A 219 7.46 -1.93 -10.24
N ASP A 220 7.06 -1.97 -8.97
CA ASP A 220 7.59 -2.85 -7.93
C ASP A 220 6.91 -4.23 -7.88
N GLU A 221 6.12 -4.57 -8.91
CA GLU A 221 5.49 -5.88 -9.08
C GLU A 221 6.03 -6.61 -10.30
N TYR A 222 6.02 -7.93 -10.26
CA TYR A 222 6.29 -8.77 -11.42
C TYR A 222 4.98 -9.13 -12.10
N ILE A 223 4.85 -8.84 -13.40
CA ILE A 223 3.74 -9.32 -14.22
C ILE A 223 4.22 -10.50 -15.06
N ILE A 224 3.83 -11.71 -14.66
CA ILE A 224 4.34 -12.96 -15.23
C ILE A 224 3.36 -13.51 -16.27
N VAL A 225 3.89 -13.99 -17.40
CA VAL A 225 3.14 -14.67 -18.46
C VAL A 225 3.72 -16.07 -18.68
N ILE A 226 2.92 -17.11 -18.46
CA ILE A 226 3.31 -18.48 -18.82
C ILE A 226 2.82 -18.75 -20.25
N HIS A 227 3.74 -19.15 -21.10
CA HIS A 227 3.45 -19.48 -22.50
C HIS A 227 4.32 -20.63 -23.00
N LYS A 228 3.98 -21.19 -24.16
CA LYS A 228 4.84 -22.17 -24.83
C LYS A 228 6.10 -21.50 -25.36
N VAL A 229 7.23 -22.19 -25.27
CA VAL A 229 8.51 -21.72 -25.84
C VAL A 229 8.36 -21.45 -27.35
N SER A 230 7.60 -22.29 -28.06
CA SER A 230 7.34 -22.16 -29.50
C SER A 230 6.60 -20.87 -29.91
N ASP A 231 5.92 -20.22 -28.96
CA ASP A 231 5.13 -19.02 -29.23
C ASP A 231 5.79 -17.73 -28.74
N LYS A 232 7.01 -17.78 -28.18
CA LYS A 232 7.73 -16.63 -27.61
C LYS A 232 7.71 -15.39 -28.50
N GLU A 233 8.11 -15.50 -29.77
CA GLU A 233 8.15 -14.34 -30.68
C GLU A 233 6.77 -13.70 -30.91
N LYS A 234 5.69 -14.50 -30.84
CA LYS A 234 4.33 -13.97 -30.96
C LYS A 234 3.92 -13.27 -29.68
N ILE A 235 4.22 -13.87 -28.52
CA ILE A 235 3.94 -13.30 -27.21
C ILE A 235 4.62 -11.94 -27.05
N GLU A 236 5.92 -11.86 -27.36
CA GLU A 236 6.71 -10.61 -27.32
C GLU A 236 6.07 -9.51 -28.18
N LYS A 237 5.70 -9.82 -29.43
CA LYS A 237 5.02 -8.87 -30.33
C LYS A 237 3.65 -8.42 -29.80
N LEU A 238 2.90 -9.33 -29.19
CA LEU A 238 1.60 -9.00 -28.63
C LEU A 238 1.73 -8.12 -27.39
N ILE A 239 2.75 -8.35 -26.56
CA ILE A 239 3.09 -7.54 -25.40
C ILE A 239 3.54 -6.12 -25.81
N ASP A 240 4.33 -6.01 -26.88
CA ASP A 240 4.68 -4.71 -27.47
C ASP A 240 3.43 -3.95 -27.98
N ILE A 241 2.47 -4.65 -28.59
CA ILE A 241 1.22 -4.03 -29.07
C ILE A 241 0.35 -3.51 -27.92
N ILE A 242 0.33 -4.17 -26.76
CA ILE A 242 -0.38 -3.66 -25.57
C ILE A 242 0.39 -2.56 -24.83
N GLY A 243 1.58 -2.17 -25.32
CA GLY A 243 2.32 -1.00 -24.86
C GLY A 243 3.38 -1.28 -23.80
N TYR A 244 3.81 -2.53 -23.65
CA TYR A 244 4.82 -2.92 -22.65
C TYR A 244 5.98 -3.68 -23.28
N ASN A 245 7.11 -3.76 -22.57
CA ASN A 245 8.25 -4.56 -23.01
C ASN A 245 8.16 -5.98 -22.43
N TYR A 246 8.51 -6.97 -23.25
CA TYR A 246 8.69 -8.35 -22.80
C TYR A 246 10.14 -8.61 -22.40
N PHE A 247 10.34 -9.39 -21.35
CA PHE A 247 11.65 -9.99 -21.05
C PHE A 247 11.48 -11.39 -20.44
N ASP A 248 12.57 -12.14 -20.39
CA ASP A 248 12.59 -13.47 -19.77
C ASP A 248 13.89 -13.73 -19.00
N THR A 249 13.93 -14.88 -18.30
CA THR A 249 15.06 -15.33 -17.49
C THR A 249 16.36 -15.57 -18.30
N GLN A 250 16.24 -15.75 -19.62
CA GLN A 250 17.36 -16.05 -20.51
C GLN A 250 17.98 -14.79 -21.11
N THR A 251 17.20 -13.74 -21.30
CA THR A 251 17.57 -12.55 -22.09
C THR A 251 18.00 -11.36 -21.24
N ASP A 252 17.30 -11.04 -20.13
CA ASP A 252 17.68 -9.90 -19.29
C ASP A 252 17.39 -10.10 -17.79
N ARG A 253 18.28 -10.87 -17.14
CA ARG A 253 18.24 -11.15 -15.70
C ARG A 253 18.33 -9.91 -14.81
N ARG A 254 18.74 -8.76 -15.34
CA ARG A 254 18.81 -7.52 -14.55
C ARG A 254 17.43 -7.02 -14.16
N LEU A 255 16.42 -7.31 -14.97
CA LEU A 255 15.05 -6.87 -14.76
C LEU A 255 14.30 -7.74 -13.73
N LEU A 256 14.83 -8.93 -13.42
CA LEU A 256 14.33 -9.78 -12.33
C LEU A 256 14.74 -9.27 -10.96
N LYS A 257 15.73 -8.37 -10.87
CA LYS A 257 16.10 -7.78 -9.59
C LYS A 257 15.10 -6.69 -9.20
N PRO A 258 14.73 -6.60 -7.91
CA PRO A 258 13.84 -5.56 -7.43
C PRO A 258 14.24 -4.18 -7.97
N ARG A 259 13.37 -3.59 -8.78
CA ARG A 259 13.43 -2.15 -9.05
C ARG A 259 12.81 -1.47 -7.84
N TYR A 260 13.60 -1.33 -6.77
CA TYR A 260 13.21 -0.38 -5.73
C TYR A 260 13.08 0.98 -6.41
N PRO A 261 11.88 1.59 -6.46
CA PRO A 261 11.76 2.91 -7.04
C PRO A 261 12.60 3.82 -6.15
N PHE A 262 13.67 4.35 -6.72
CA PHE A 262 14.65 5.20 -6.06
C PHE A 262 15.45 4.53 -4.91
N ILE A 263 16.77 4.52 -5.08
CA ILE A 263 17.62 4.97 -3.95
C ILE A 263 17.16 6.40 -3.68
N ILE A 264 16.16 6.55 -2.80
CA ILE A 264 15.92 7.83 -2.16
C ILE A 264 17.25 8.08 -1.48
N LYS A 265 18.05 9.03 -1.99
CA LYS A 265 19.10 9.65 -1.18
C LYS A 265 18.34 10.16 0.04
N TYR A 266 18.36 9.37 1.11
CA TYR A 266 17.76 9.75 2.38
C TYR A 266 18.58 10.94 2.85
N LYS A 267 18.09 12.13 2.48
CA LYS A 267 18.65 13.39 2.91
C LYS A 267 18.48 13.38 4.43
N PHE A 268 19.61 13.43 5.13
CA PHE A 268 19.64 13.51 6.59
C PHE A 268 18.63 14.56 7.03
N ASN A 269 17.59 14.12 7.74
CA ASN A 269 16.51 15.00 8.16
C ASN A 269 16.90 15.62 9.50
N SER A 270 17.69 16.70 9.44
CA SER A 270 18.17 17.43 10.63
C SER A 270 17.04 17.87 11.55
N ILE A 271 15.87 18.16 10.98
CA ILE A 271 14.69 18.62 11.73
C ILE A 271 14.16 17.47 12.60
N LYS A 272 13.97 16.27 12.02
CA LYS A 272 13.52 15.07 12.76
C LYS A 272 14.50 14.70 13.89
N PHE A 273 15.81 14.81 13.62
CA PHE A 273 16.86 14.51 14.59
C PHE A 273 16.83 15.48 15.78
N ILE A 274 16.83 16.79 15.53
CA ILE A 274 16.80 17.82 16.57
C ILE A 274 15.52 17.72 17.40
N PHE A 275 14.38 17.52 16.75
CA PHE A 275 13.09 17.38 17.43
C PHE A 275 13.07 16.20 18.42
N SER A 276 13.59 15.04 17.99
CA SER A 276 13.69 13.85 18.85
C SER A 276 14.62 14.10 20.04
N LEU A 277 15.69 14.87 19.86
CA LEU A 277 16.64 15.22 20.92
C LEU A 277 16.01 16.18 21.95
N VAL A 278 15.20 17.13 21.49
CA VAL A 278 14.45 18.05 22.36
C VAL A 278 13.40 17.30 23.18
N ILE A 279 12.62 16.40 22.56
CA ILE A 279 11.65 15.57 23.31
C ILE A 279 12.36 14.74 24.37
N LEU A 280 13.48 14.09 24.02
CA LEU A 280 14.26 13.29 24.95
C LEU A 280 14.73 14.08 26.18
N ILE A 281 15.12 15.35 25.99
CA ILE A 281 15.53 16.26 27.08
C ILE A 281 14.33 16.68 27.95
N LEU A 282 13.11 16.72 27.40
CA LEU A 282 11.90 17.07 28.14
C LEU A 282 11.32 15.91 28.96
N CYS A 283 11.55 14.67 28.56
CA CYS A 283 11.03 13.49 29.27
C CYS A 283 11.40 13.44 30.78
N PRO A 284 12.59 13.86 31.24
CA PRO A 284 12.88 14.00 32.68
C PRO A 284 11.92 14.93 33.44
N ALA A 285 11.48 16.03 32.81
CA ALA A 285 10.51 16.93 33.43
C ALA A 285 9.13 16.27 33.57
N PHE A 286 8.68 15.54 32.55
CA PHE A 286 7.45 14.75 32.63
C PHE A 286 7.55 13.59 33.63
N THR A 287 8.75 13.00 33.78
CA THR A 287 9.02 11.99 34.81
C THR A 287 8.84 12.57 36.21
N PHE A 288 9.28 13.83 36.43
CA PHE A 288 9.03 14.54 37.67
C PHE A 288 7.53 14.85 37.90
N VAL A 289 6.78 15.19 36.86
CA VAL A 289 5.32 15.36 36.94
C VAL A 289 4.62 14.06 37.36
N VAL A 290 5.01 12.92 36.76
CA VAL A 290 4.48 11.60 37.14
C VAL A 290 4.83 11.26 38.59
N TYR A 291 6.08 11.50 39.01
CA TYR A 291 6.52 11.25 40.38
C TYR A 291 5.75 12.10 41.40
N THR A 292 5.58 13.40 41.13
CA THR A 292 4.81 14.28 42.02
C THR A 292 3.32 13.96 42.05
N GLY A 293 2.75 13.54 40.91
CA GLY A 293 1.38 13.01 40.84
C GLY A 293 1.21 11.74 41.68
N PHE A 294 2.15 10.81 41.58
CA PHE A 294 2.17 9.59 42.38
C PHE A 294 2.25 9.89 43.89
N LEU A 295 3.11 10.83 44.32
CA LEU A 295 3.20 11.21 45.74
C LEU A 295 1.92 11.84 46.29
N LYS A 296 1.10 12.49 45.45
CA LYS A 296 -0.13 13.17 45.86
C LYS A 296 -1.38 12.29 45.78
N GLU A 297 -1.51 11.51 44.70
CA GLU A 297 -2.73 10.78 44.37
C GLU A 297 -2.55 9.25 44.37
N GLY A 298 -1.32 8.76 44.56
CA GLY A 298 -1.00 7.33 44.47
C GLY A 298 -1.08 6.81 43.03
N LEU A 299 -1.38 5.51 42.87
CA LEU A 299 -1.57 4.85 41.58
C LEU A 299 -2.96 5.13 40.99
N SER A 300 -3.24 6.39 40.69
CA SER A 300 -4.46 6.75 39.95
C SER A 300 -4.32 6.37 38.47
N PHE A 301 -5.45 6.13 37.79
CA PHE A 301 -5.46 5.87 36.35
C PHE A 301 -4.73 6.94 35.55
N ILE A 302 -4.86 8.21 35.96
CA ILE A 302 -4.24 9.36 35.30
C ILE A 302 -2.71 9.33 35.47
N VAL A 303 -2.21 9.03 36.67
CA VAL A 303 -0.75 8.92 36.93
C VAL A 303 -0.15 7.78 36.09
N ILE A 304 -0.82 6.62 36.03
CA ILE A 304 -0.38 5.47 35.21
C ILE A 304 -0.40 5.83 33.72
N PHE A 305 -1.45 6.49 33.24
CA PHE A 305 -1.57 6.87 31.83
C PHE A 305 -0.47 7.84 31.41
N ILE A 306 -0.20 8.88 32.20
CA ILE A 306 0.89 9.84 31.91
C ILE A 306 2.26 9.15 31.99
N ALA A 307 2.45 8.21 32.92
CA ALA A 307 3.69 7.43 33.01
C ALA A 307 3.95 6.61 31.73
N ILE A 308 2.92 5.95 31.19
CA ILE A 308 3.01 5.16 29.95
C ILE A 308 3.33 6.06 28.76
N ILE A 309 2.65 7.21 28.63
CA ILE A 309 2.92 8.18 27.56
C ILE A 309 4.36 8.69 27.63
N ASN A 310 4.85 9.03 28.83
CA ASN A 310 6.22 9.49 29.01
C ASN A 310 7.25 8.40 28.66
N PHE A 311 6.98 7.14 29.00
CA PHE A 311 7.82 6.01 28.62
C PHE A 311 7.85 5.82 27.09
N LEU A 312 6.70 5.93 26.42
CA LEU A 312 6.64 5.90 24.96
C LEU A 312 7.52 7.01 24.39
N PHE A 313 7.40 8.26 24.85
CA PHE A 313 8.23 9.37 24.37
C PHE A 313 9.74 9.14 24.50
N TYR A 314 10.22 8.54 25.60
CA TYR A 314 11.62 8.12 25.72
C TYR A 314 12.00 7.13 24.61
N TYR A 315 11.19 6.07 24.45
CA TYR A 315 11.45 5.02 23.48
C TYR A 315 11.50 5.54 22.04
N LEU A 316 10.51 6.33 21.59
CA LEU A 316 10.53 6.87 20.22
C LEU A 316 11.69 7.81 19.98
N SER A 317 11.98 8.69 20.94
CA SER A 317 13.01 9.69 20.77
C SER A 317 14.37 9.03 20.56
N ILE A 318 14.67 8.00 21.37
CA ILE A 318 15.88 7.19 21.22
C ILE A 318 15.88 6.43 19.89
N TYR A 319 14.76 5.78 19.53
CA TYR A 319 14.63 5.04 18.27
C TYR A 319 14.90 5.94 17.05
N PHE A 320 14.29 7.12 17.00
CA PHE A 320 14.47 8.04 15.87
C PHE A 320 15.87 8.65 15.79
N ILE A 321 16.50 8.95 16.94
CA ILE A 321 17.89 9.38 17.00
C ILE A 321 18.79 8.27 16.45
N TYR A 322 18.60 7.03 16.90
CA TYR A 322 19.37 5.88 16.44
C TYR A 322 19.21 5.61 14.94
N ASP A 323 17.98 5.55 14.45
CA ASP A 323 17.66 5.35 13.03
C ASP A 323 18.31 6.42 12.15
N THR A 324 18.19 7.69 12.56
CA THR A 324 18.77 8.82 11.82
C THR A 324 20.30 8.79 11.80
N LEU A 325 20.95 8.43 12.91
CA LEU A 325 22.41 8.28 12.99
C LEU A 325 22.90 7.07 12.17
N ARG A 326 22.20 5.94 12.23
CA ARG A 326 22.52 4.74 11.46
C ARG A 326 22.49 5.04 9.96
N LEU A 327 21.44 5.71 9.49
CA LEU A 327 21.30 6.12 8.09
C LEU A 327 22.41 7.10 7.66
N TYR A 328 22.78 8.05 8.54
CA TYR A 328 23.86 9.00 8.27
C TYR A 328 25.24 8.31 8.13
N ILE A 329 25.59 7.43 9.07
CA ILE A 329 26.86 6.70 9.07
C ILE A 329 26.92 5.73 7.88
N GLY A 330 25.83 5.01 7.62
CA GLY A 330 25.73 4.07 6.50
C GLY A 330 25.96 4.74 5.14
N ASN A 331 25.37 5.92 4.92
CA ASN A 331 25.58 6.67 3.68
C ASN A 331 27.02 7.18 3.50
N ARG A 332 27.71 7.55 4.58
CA ARG A 332 29.10 8.04 4.51
C ARG A 332 30.11 6.94 4.15
N SER A 333 29.83 5.70 4.56
CA SER A 333 30.68 4.54 4.21
C SER A 333 30.59 4.17 2.72
N LYS A 334 29.42 4.39 2.08
CA LYS A 334 29.17 4.09 0.66
C LYS A 334 29.65 5.18 -0.30
N THR A 335 29.91 6.40 0.18
CA THR A 335 30.46 7.49 -0.64
C THR A 335 32.00 7.56 -0.62
N ASN A 336 32.63 6.80 0.28
CA ASN A 336 34.09 6.77 0.45
C ASN A 336 34.72 5.42 0.03
N ALA A 337 33.91 4.50 -0.50
CA ALA A 337 34.31 3.26 -1.17
C ALA A 337 33.95 3.40 -2.65
#